data_AF-A0A9X9M2H1-F1
#
_entry.id   AF-A0A9X9M2H1-F1
#
_cell.length_a   1.000
_cell.length_b   1.000
_cell.length_c   1.000
_cell.angle_alpha   90.00
_cell.angle_beta   90.00
_cell.angle_gamma   90.00
#
_symmetry.space_group_name_H-M   'P 1'
#
loop_
_entity.id
_entity.type
_entity.pdbx_description
1 polymer ?
#
loop_
_entity_poly.entity_id
_entity_poly.type
_entity_poly.pdbx_seq_one_letter_code
_entity_poly.pdbx_strand_id
1 'polypeptide(L)'
;SKLQKDNKGYCAQYRGEVCDAVLAKDALVFFNNSYADPEEAQELLVHTAWNELRAVSPFCRPAAEALLCNHIFQGCNPRAVPTPIPVCREYCLAVKELFCAKEWQAMEEKTHRGLYRSGMHPLSMPDCYKLPSMHWDPTACTRLPYLDYKKENLTTFPPMTSSKPSVDIPDLPSSSSSSFSVSPTYSMTVIISIMSSFAIFVFLTVTTLYCCRRRKQWKNKKRESAAVTLTTLPSELLLDRLHPNPMYQRMPLLLNPKLLSLEYP
;
A
#
# COMPACT_ATOMS: atom_id res chain seq x y z
N SER A 1 -11.41 43.14 -39.42
CA SER A 1 -10.53 42.03 -39.85
C SER A 1 -10.71 40.89 -38.86
N LYS A 2 -11.03 39.69 -39.37
CA LYS A 2 -11.54 38.53 -38.63
C LYS A 2 -10.74 38.21 -37.36
N LEU A 3 -11.48 37.95 -36.28
CA LEU A 3 -11.05 37.31 -35.03
C LEU A 3 -10.23 36.06 -35.37
N GLN A 4 -8.90 36.16 -35.27
CA GLN A 4 -8.00 35.03 -35.41
C GLN A 4 -8.18 34.18 -34.15
N LYS A 5 -9.17 33.29 -34.20
CA LYS A 5 -9.49 32.34 -33.15
C LYS A 5 -8.30 31.38 -33.08
N ASP A 6 -7.53 31.53 -32.01
CA ASP A 6 -6.38 30.71 -31.64
C ASP A 6 -6.70 29.23 -31.92
N ASN A 7 -6.12 28.68 -33.00
CA ASN A 7 -6.53 27.39 -33.54
C ASN A 7 -5.78 26.30 -32.78
N LYS A 8 -6.20 26.05 -31.53
CA LYS A 8 -5.51 25.18 -30.55
C LYS A 8 -5.30 23.74 -31.00
N GLY A 9 -5.97 23.30 -32.07
CA GLY A 9 -5.82 21.98 -32.66
C GLY A 9 -6.87 21.69 -33.71
N TYR A 10 -6.86 20.47 -34.24
CA TYR A 10 -7.86 19.95 -35.16
C TYR A 10 -8.20 18.51 -34.83
N CYS A 11 -9.22 17.97 -35.49
CA CYS A 11 -9.67 16.60 -35.27
C CYS A 11 -9.61 15.82 -36.57
N ALA A 12 -8.96 14.68 -36.52
CA ALA A 12 -8.79 13.80 -37.66
C ALA A 12 -8.79 12.34 -37.19
N GLN A 13 -8.87 11.41 -38.14
CA GLN A 13 -8.71 10.00 -37.83
C GLN A 13 -7.26 9.71 -37.44
N TYR A 14 -7.09 8.77 -36.52
CA TYR A 14 -5.76 8.27 -36.18
C TYR A 14 -5.19 7.49 -37.36
N ARG A 15 -3.91 7.75 -37.68
CA ARG A 15 -3.20 7.13 -38.82
C ARG A 15 -1.87 6.48 -38.43
N GLY A 16 -1.57 6.43 -37.12
CA GLY A 16 -0.38 5.77 -36.60
C GLY A 16 -0.58 4.26 -36.42
N GLU A 17 0.46 3.60 -35.92
CA GLU A 17 0.48 2.14 -35.75
C GLU A 17 0.34 1.72 -34.30
N VAL A 18 0.84 2.53 -33.36
CA VAL A 18 0.97 2.12 -31.96
C VAL A 18 -0.39 1.97 -31.28
N CYS A 19 -1.31 2.91 -31.54
CA CYS A 19 -2.63 2.95 -30.89
C CYS A 19 -3.77 2.35 -31.73
N ASP A 20 -3.48 1.72 -32.88
CA ASP A 20 -4.50 1.25 -33.83
C ASP A 20 -5.41 0.16 -33.23
N ALA A 21 -4.82 -0.75 -32.44
CA ALA A 21 -5.58 -1.81 -31.76
C ALA A 21 -6.37 -1.32 -30.53
N VAL A 22 -6.12 -0.08 -30.07
CA VAL A 22 -6.67 0.48 -28.83
C VAL A 22 -7.76 1.49 -29.10
N LEU A 23 -7.55 2.37 -30.09
CA LEU A 23 -8.50 3.41 -30.47
C LEU A 23 -9.60 2.80 -31.34
N ALA A 24 -10.80 3.38 -31.27
CA ALA A 24 -11.90 2.96 -32.13
C ALA A 24 -11.63 3.39 -33.58
N LYS A 25 -11.81 2.46 -34.54
CA LYS A 25 -11.44 2.64 -35.97
C LYS A 25 -12.04 3.88 -36.64
N ASP A 26 -13.24 4.30 -36.24
CA ASP A 26 -13.94 5.45 -36.82
C ASP A 26 -13.94 6.69 -35.91
N ALA A 27 -13.21 6.65 -34.80
CA ALA A 27 -13.14 7.78 -33.88
C ALA A 27 -12.23 8.88 -34.41
N LEU A 28 -12.66 10.13 -34.22
CA LEU A 28 -11.81 11.29 -34.43
C LEU A 28 -11.04 11.58 -33.15
N VAL A 29 -9.74 11.82 -33.30
CA VAL A 29 -8.83 12.20 -32.22
C VAL A 29 -8.33 13.62 -32.41
N PHE A 30 -7.97 14.26 -31.31
CA PHE A 30 -7.50 15.63 -31.28
C PHE A 30 -5.99 15.72 -31.49
N PHE A 31 -5.60 16.57 -32.43
CA PHE A 31 -4.21 16.92 -32.73
C PHE A 31 -3.90 18.34 -32.28
N ASN A 32 -2.88 18.50 -31.46
CA ASN A 32 -2.57 19.77 -30.79
C ASN A 32 -1.60 20.63 -31.61
N ASN A 33 -2.09 21.74 -32.18
CA ASN A 33 -1.30 22.66 -33.01
C ASN A 33 -0.24 23.47 -32.23
N SER A 34 -0.09 23.23 -30.93
CA SER A 34 1.08 23.71 -30.18
C SER A 34 2.39 23.05 -30.69
N TYR A 35 2.29 21.90 -31.35
CA TYR A 35 3.40 21.23 -32.03
C TYR A 35 3.47 21.66 -33.50
N ALA A 36 4.69 21.73 -34.06
CA ALA A 36 4.89 22.04 -35.47
C ALA A 36 4.32 20.96 -36.40
N ASP A 37 4.51 19.69 -36.03
CA ASP A 37 3.85 18.53 -36.62
C ASP A 37 3.16 17.74 -35.49
N PRO A 38 1.85 17.90 -35.29
CA PRO A 38 1.16 17.26 -34.18
C PRO A 38 0.95 15.76 -34.37
N GLU A 39 0.81 15.27 -35.61
CA GLU A 39 0.63 13.83 -35.85
C GLU A 39 1.93 13.08 -35.53
N GLU A 40 3.07 13.57 -36.04
CA GLU A 40 4.38 12.97 -35.77
C GLU A 40 4.80 13.14 -34.30
N ALA A 41 4.60 14.33 -33.72
CA ALA A 41 4.98 14.58 -32.33
C ALA A 41 4.18 13.73 -31.33
N GLN A 42 2.86 13.61 -31.50
CA GLN A 42 2.02 12.79 -30.62
C GLN A 42 2.31 11.29 -30.80
N GLU A 43 2.58 10.83 -32.03
CA GLU A 43 2.97 9.43 -32.28
C GLU A 43 4.32 9.11 -31.62
N LEU A 44 5.31 10.01 -31.73
CA LEU A 44 6.60 9.85 -31.06
C LEU A 44 6.44 9.76 -29.53
N LEU A 45 5.61 10.63 -28.94
CA LEU A 45 5.32 10.62 -27.50
C LEU A 45 4.71 9.28 -27.07
N VAL A 46 3.72 8.78 -27.81
CA VAL A 46 3.12 7.46 -27.57
C VAL A 46 4.16 6.37 -27.70
N HIS A 47 4.96 6.36 -28.76
CA HIS A 47 5.92 5.29 -29.03
C HIS A 47 7.01 5.20 -27.94
N THR A 48 7.53 6.34 -27.47
CA THR A 48 8.47 6.38 -26.35
C THR A 48 7.83 5.84 -25.06
N ALA A 49 6.62 6.30 -24.74
CA ALA A 49 5.91 5.85 -23.55
C ALA A 49 5.52 4.35 -23.62
N TRP A 50 5.19 3.85 -24.80
CA TRP A 50 4.80 2.46 -25.04
C TRP A 50 5.93 1.48 -24.74
N ASN A 51 7.18 1.85 -25.06
CA ASN A 51 8.33 0.99 -24.79
C ASN A 51 8.56 0.79 -23.29
N GLU A 52 8.29 1.79 -22.47
CA GLU A 52 8.37 1.67 -21.00
C GLU A 52 7.29 0.72 -20.44
N LEU A 53 6.11 0.67 -21.07
CA LEU A 53 5.03 -0.26 -20.68
C LEU A 53 5.37 -1.74 -20.96
N ARG A 54 6.41 -2.03 -21.76
CA ARG A 54 6.88 -3.42 -21.93
C ARG A 54 7.46 -4.00 -20.65
N ALA A 55 7.95 -3.16 -19.74
CA ALA A 55 8.52 -3.59 -18.46
C ALA A 55 7.46 -3.84 -17.36
N VAL A 56 6.21 -3.38 -17.56
CA VAL A 56 5.13 -3.62 -16.57
C VAL A 56 4.55 -5.03 -16.70
N SER A 57 3.82 -5.46 -15.66
CA SER A 57 3.22 -6.79 -15.66
C SER A 57 2.23 -6.97 -16.81
N PRO A 58 2.02 -8.21 -17.29
CA PRO A 58 1.03 -8.50 -18.33
C PRO A 58 -0.40 -8.17 -17.90
N PHE A 59 -0.67 -8.05 -16.59
CA PHE A 59 -1.97 -7.65 -16.07
C PHE A 59 -2.21 -6.14 -16.21
N CYS A 60 -1.19 -5.33 -15.88
CA CYS A 60 -1.23 -3.87 -15.99
C CYS A 60 -1.15 -3.39 -17.44
N ARG A 61 -0.27 -4.00 -18.25
CA ARG A 61 0.11 -3.54 -19.59
C ARG A 61 -1.05 -3.10 -20.48
N PRO A 62 -2.04 -3.96 -20.79
CA PRO A 62 -3.14 -3.55 -21.68
C PRO A 62 -4.03 -2.44 -21.10
N ALA A 63 -4.14 -2.34 -19.77
CA ALA A 63 -4.87 -1.25 -19.13
C ALA A 63 -4.10 0.08 -19.22
N ALA A 64 -2.78 0.02 -19.05
CA ALA A 64 -1.90 1.18 -19.18
C ALA A 64 -1.79 1.66 -20.65
N GLU A 65 -1.70 0.73 -21.60
CA GLU A 65 -1.71 1.02 -23.04
C GLU A 65 -3.02 1.72 -23.45
N ALA A 66 -4.16 1.22 -22.96
CA ALA A 66 -5.46 1.83 -23.18
C ALA A 66 -5.52 3.28 -22.65
N LEU A 67 -5.05 3.51 -21.43
CA LEU A 67 -5.03 4.85 -20.84
C LEU A 67 -4.07 5.79 -21.57
N LEU A 68 -2.89 5.30 -21.95
CA LEU A 68 -1.86 6.08 -22.65
C LEU A 68 -2.37 6.59 -24.00
N CYS A 69 -2.92 5.70 -24.84
CA CYS A 69 -3.46 6.09 -26.14
C CYS A 69 -4.58 7.12 -26.02
N ASN A 70 -5.55 6.88 -25.12
CA ASN A 70 -6.68 7.80 -24.95
C ASN A 70 -6.30 9.10 -24.23
N HIS A 71 -5.13 9.16 -23.59
CA HIS A 71 -4.59 10.38 -23.01
C HIS A 71 -3.88 11.24 -24.06
N ILE A 72 -3.07 10.63 -24.93
CA ILE A 72 -2.30 11.35 -25.96
C ILE A 72 -3.19 11.67 -27.17
N PHE A 73 -4.00 10.71 -27.61
CA PHE A 73 -4.99 10.85 -28.67
C PHE A 73 -6.39 10.95 -28.08
N GLN A 74 -6.70 12.12 -27.51
CA GLN A 74 -8.00 12.38 -26.89
C GLN A 74 -9.10 12.37 -27.94
N GLY A 75 -10.25 11.80 -27.61
CA GLY A 75 -11.41 11.81 -28.50
C GLY A 75 -11.82 13.24 -28.87
N CYS A 76 -12.40 13.43 -30.04
CA CYS A 76 -12.85 14.74 -30.47
C CYS A 76 -14.25 14.71 -31.07
N ASN A 77 -15.05 15.72 -30.71
CA ASN A 77 -16.35 15.96 -31.33
C ASN A 77 -16.23 16.91 -32.53
N PRO A 78 -16.57 16.47 -33.76
CA PRO A 78 -16.48 17.29 -34.97
C PRO A 78 -17.58 18.37 -35.06
N ARG A 79 -18.64 18.29 -34.24
CA ARG A 79 -19.79 19.21 -34.30
C ARG A 79 -19.56 20.51 -33.53
N ALA A 80 -18.44 20.64 -32.82
CA ALA A 80 -18.08 21.81 -32.03
C ALA A 80 -16.71 22.36 -32.49
N VAL A 81 -16.27 23.46 -31.86
CA VAL A 81 -14.86 23.85 -31.89
C VAL A 81 -14.03 22.61 -31.48
N PRO A 82 -12.93 22.27 -32.17
CA PRO A 82 -12.14 21.08 -31.86
C PRO A 82 -11.68 21.15 -30.40
N THR A 83 -12.36 20.39 -29.55
CA THR A 83 -12.09 20.30 -28.12
C THR A 83 -11.75 18.87 -27.79
N PRO A 84 -10.59 18.63 -27.16
CA PRO A 84 -10.22 17.29 -26.77
C PRO A 84 -11.12 16.81 -25.62
N ILE A 85 -11.55 15.55 -25.72
CA ILE A 85 -12.40 14.87 -24.74
C ILE A 85 -11.49 13.99 -23.88
N PRO A 86 -11.25 14.37 -22.61
CA PRO A 86 -10.32 13.66 -21.76
C PRO A 86 -10.88 12.30 -21.33
N VAL A 87 -10.02 11.42 -20.79
CA VAL A 87 -10.44 10.16 -20.18
C VAL A 87 -11.28 10.43 -18.93
N CYS A 88 -12.29 9.61 -18.66
CA CYS A 88 -13.07 9.72 -17.43
C CYS A 88 -12.24 9.38 -16.19
N ARG A 89 -12.47 10.10 -15.10
CA ARG A 89 -11.75 9.93 -13.82
C ARG A 89 -11.79 8.49 -13.31
N GLU A 90 -12.94 7.84 -13.38
CA GLU A 90 -13.14 6.48 -12.86
C GLU A 90 -12.28 5.46 -13.63
N TYR A 91 -12.12 5.62 -14.94
CA TYR A 91 -11.27 4.75 -15.75
C TYR A 91 -9.79 5.03 -15.48
N CYS A 92 -9.39 6.29 -15.33
CA CYS A 92 -8.02 6.65 -14.93
C CYS A 92 -7.65 6.03 -13.56
N LEU A 93 -8.52 6.18 -12.56
CA LEU A 93 -8.33 5.60 -11.23
C LEU A 93 -8.32 4.07 -11.28
N ALA A 94 -9.17 3.44 -12.09
CA ALA A 94 -9.15 1.99 -12.25
C ALA A 94 -7.78 1.50 -12.75
N VAL A 95 -7.20 2.15 -13.76
CA VAL A 95 -5.86 1.79 -14.24
C VAL A 95 -4.82 2.02 -13.15
N LYS A 96 -4.84 3.19 -12.50
CA LYS A 96 -3.86 3.58 -11.47
C LYS A 96 -3.91 2.68 -10.22
N GLU A 97 -5.10 2.43 -9.69
CA GLU A 97 -5.29 1.87 -8.34
C GLU A 97 -5.70 0.38 -8.35
N LEU A 98 -6.14 -0.16 -9.50
CA LEU A 98 -6.54 -1.56 -9.61
C LEU A 98 -5.61 -2.36 -10.54
N PHE A 99 -5.46 -1.93 -11.80
CA PHE A 99 -4.70 -2.70 -12.78
C PHE A 99 -3.18 -2.58 -12.61
N CYS A 100 -2.71 -1.37 -12.33
CA CYS A 100 -1.29 -1.04 -12.27
C CYS A 100 -0.84 -0.62 -10.88
N ALA A 101 -1.57 -0.95 -9.83
CA ALA A 101 -1.34 -0.41 -8.48
C ALA A 101 0.11 -0.61 -8.00
N LYS A 102 0.70 -1.78 -8.27
CA LYS A 102 2.06 -2.12 -7.85
C LYS A 102 3.11 -1.35 -8.65
N GLU A 103 2.92 -1.30 -9.97
CA GLU A 103 3.82 -0.62 -10.89
C GLU A 103 3.75 0.90 -10.73
N TRP A 104 2.56 1.43 -10.47
CA TRP A 104 2.32 2.84 -10.24
C TRP A 104 3.07 3.35 -9.01
N GLN A 105 2.96 2.63 -7.89
CA GLN A 105 3.67 2.97 -6.65
C GLN A 105 5.19 2.92 -6.84
N ALA A 106 5.69 1.90 -7.56
CA ALA A 106 7.12 1.77 -7.85
C ALA A 106 7.66 2.89 -8.74
N MET A 107 6.82 3.44 -9.63
CA MET A 107 7.16 4.59 -10.47
C MET A 107 7.16 5.90 -9.67
N GLU A 108 6.12 6.13 -8.88
CA GLU A 108 5.95 7.36 -8.08
C GLU A 108 7.07 7.54 -7.03
N GLU A 109 7.51 6.44 -6.42
CA GLU A 109 8.64 6.45 -5.48
C GLU A 109 9.97 6.83 -6.16
N LYS A 110 10.21 6.37 -7.39
CA LYS A 110 11.42 6.72 -8.16
C LYS A 110 11.42 8.20 -8.56
N THR A 111 10.25 8.74 -8.90
CA THR A 111 10.06 10.17 -9.19
C THR A 111 10.33 11.01 -7.93
N HIS A 112 9.81 10.60 -6.77
CA HIS A 112 10.00 11.32 -5.50
C HIS A 112 11.44 11.24 -4.95
N ARG A 113 12.20 10.21 -5.30
CA ARG A 113 13.64 10.08 -4.96
C ARG A 113 14.56 10.89 -5.88
N GLY A 114 14.01 11.68 -6.82
CA GLY A 114 14.77 12.59 -7.69
C GLY A 114 15.69 11.88 -8.70
N LEU A 115 15.48 10.57 -8.93
CA LEU A 115 16.27 9.77 -9.87
C LEU A 115 15.90 10.03 -11.34
N TYR A 116 14.81 10.75 -11.60
CA TYR A 116 14.49 11.28 -12.93
C TYR A 116 15.00 12.72 -13.05
N ARG A 117 16.12 12.91 -13.75
CA ARG A 117 16.56 14.23 -14.25
C ARG A 117 15.38 14.85 -15.04
N SER A 118 15.10 16.12 -14.80
CA SER A 118 14.03 16.96 -15.38
C SER A 118 13.98 17.06 -16.92
N GLY A 119 14.00 15.95 -17.65
CA GLY A 119 13.98 15.92 -19.11
C GLY A 119 13.30 14.68 -19.73
N MET A 120 12.97 13.64 -18.96
CA MET A 120 12.12 12.54 -19.41
C MET A 120 11.24 12.08 -18.26
N HIS A 121 10.00 12.56 -18.19
CA HIS A 121 9.00 11.96 -17.32
C HIS A 121 8.58 10.63 -17.96
N PRO A 122 8.84 9.46 -17.35
CA PRO A 122 8.31 8.21 -17.85
C PRO A 122 6.81 8.27 -17.60
N LEU A 123 6.01 8.32 -18.66
CA LEU A 123 4.55 8.37 -18.56
C LEU A 123 4.08 9.61 -17.78
N SER A 124 3.99 10.77 -18.44
CA SER A 124 3.23 11.91 -17.94
C SER A 124 1.73 11.58 -17.99
N MET A 125 1.34 10.56 -17.23
CA MET A 125 -0.02 10.06 -17.16
C MET A 125 -0.89 11.12 -16.48
N PRO A 126 -2.17 11.26 -16.88
CA PRO A 126 -3.01 12.33 -16.38
C PRO A 126 -3.19 12.23 -14.86
N ASP A 127 -3.24 13.41 -14.24
CA ASP A 127 -3.73 13.53 -12.88
C ASP A 127 -5.23 13.19 -12.85
N CYS A 128 -5.55 11.96 -12.45
CA CYS A 128 -6.92 11.44 -12.47
C CYS A 128 -7.92 12.33 -11.73
N TYR A 129 -7.48 13.06 -10.69
CA TYR A 129 -8.38 13.89 -9.88
C TYR A 129 -8.84 15.17 -10.60
N LYS A 130 -8.14 15.58 -11.65
CA LYS A 130 -8.54 16.72 -12.50
C LYS A 130 -9.48 16.32 -13.64
N LEU A 131 -9.73 15.03 -13.81
CA LEU A 131 -10.58 14.52 -14.89
C LEU A 131 -12.07 14.59 -14.52
N PRO A 132 -12.95 14.80 -15.50
CA PRO A 132 -14.40 14.75 -15.33
C PRO A 132 -14.87 13.35 -14.90
N SER A 133 -16.00 13.31 -14.18
CA SER A 133 -16.66 12.07 -13.80
C SER A 133 -17.54 11.55 -14.92
N MET A 134 -17.53 10.24 -15.15
CA MET A 134 -18.48 9.58 -16.05
C MET A 134 -19.94 9.71 -15.57
N HIS A 135 -20.17 9.90 -14.26
CA HIS A 135 -21.51 9.91 -13.68
C HIS A 135 -22.28 11.21 -13.87
N TRP A 136 -21.61 12.28 -14.31
CA TRP A 136 -22.25 13.60 -14.47
C TRP A 136 -22.71 13.82 -15.90
N ASP A 137 -21.82 13.63 -16.86
CA ASP A 137 -22.12 13.73 -18.28
C ASP A 137 -21.39 12.59 -19.02
N PRO A 138 -22.12 11.63 -19.62
CA PRO A 138 -21.51 10.51 -20.31
C PRO A 138 -20.77 10.89 -21.59
N THR A 139 -20.95 12.12 -22.09
CA THR A 139 -20.29 12.63 -23.30
C THR A 139 -19.12 13.59 -23.02
N ALA A 140 -18.96 14.02 -21.77
CA ALA A 140 -17.89 14.92 -21.36
C ALA A 140 -16.52 14.22 -21.27
N CYS A 141 -16.48 12.89 -21.30
CA CYS A 141 -15.26 12.11 -21.15
C CYS A 141 -15.29 10.77 -21.88
N THR A 142 -14.11 10.27 -22.21
CA THR A 142 -13.90 9.03 -22.94
C THR A 142 -13.82 7.84 -21.99
N ARG A 143 -14.63 6.82 -22.24
CA ARG A 143 -14.57 5.50 -21.57
C ARG A 143 -13.52 4.63 -22.26
N LEU A 144 -12.88 3.72 -21.52
CA LEU A 144 -11.87 2.80 -22.08
C LEU A 144 -12.50 1.43 -22.39
N PRO A 145 -12.70 1.07 -23.68
CA PRO A 145 -13.40 -0.16 -24.07
C PRO A 145 -12.76 -1.44 -23.52
N TYR A 146 -11.43 -1.44 -23.39
CA TYR A 146 -10.69 -2.57 -22.81
C TYR A 146 -11.16 -2.91 -21.38
N LEU A 147 -11.50 -1.90 -20.58
CA LEU A 147 -11.94 -2.09 -19.20
C LEU A 147 -13.40 -2.55 -19.12
N ASP A 148 -14.22 -2.18 -20.09
CA ASP A 148 -15.61 -2.63 -20.18
C ASP A 148 -15.69 -4.12 -20.53
N TYR A 149 -14.91 -4.58 -21.53
CA TYR A 149 -14.83 -6.00 -21.89
C TYR A 149 -14.32 -6.89 -20.74
N LYS A 150 -13.35 -6.39 -19.96
CA LYS A 150 -12.83 -7.11 -18.80
C LYS A 150 -13.86 -7.18 -17.66
N LYS A 151 -14.63 -6.13 -17.42
CA LYS A 151 -15.66 -6.10 -16.36
C LYS A 151 -16.68 -7.22 -16.51
N GLU A 152 -17.05 -7.55 -17.74
CA GLU A 152 -18.02 -8.60 -18.06
C GLU A 152 -17.43 -10.02 -17.96
N ASN A 153 -16.11 -10.15 -18.11
CA ASN A 153 -15.39 -11.44 -18.17
C ASN A 153 -14.53 -11.75 -16.92
N LEU A 154 -14.48 -10.87 -15.91
CA LEU A 154 -13.66 -11.08 -14.72
C LEU A 154 -14.43 -11.77 -13.58
N THR A 155 -14.19 -13.07 -13.44
CA THR A 155 -14.32 -13.82 -12.17
C THR A 155 -13.09 -13.66 -11.26
N THR A 156 -12.06 -12.92 -11.70
CA THR A 156 -10.80 -12.72 -10.96
C THR A 156 -10.44 -11.25 -10.96
N PHE A 157 -11.16 -10.45 -10.18
CA PHE A 157 -10.54 -9.24 -9.65
C PHE A 157 -9.44 -9.68 -8.67
N PRO A 158 -8.26 -9.03 -8.63
CA PRO A 158 -7.44 -9.12 -7.43
C PRO A 158 -8.36 -8.71 -6.28
N PRO A 159 -8.46 -9.52 -5.21
CA PRO A 159 -9.33 -9.18 -4.11
C PRO A 159 -8.96 -7.77 -3.67
N MET A 160 -9.92 -6.85 -3.73
CA MET A 160 -9.82 -5.66 -2.90
C MET A 160 -9.65 -6.23 -1.50
N THR A 161 -8.47 -6.08 -0.91
CA THR A 161 -8.26 -6.37 0.51
C THR A 161 -8.99 -5.29 1.29
N SER A 162 -10.32 -5.37 1.26
CA SER A 162 -11.19 -4.83 2.28
C SER A 162 -10.99 -5.76 3.46
N SER A 163 -10.17 -5.35 4.40
CA SER A 163 -10.11 -5.95 5.72
C SER A 163 -11.46 -5.74 6.40
N LYS A 164 -12.40 -6.67 6.19
CA LYS A 164 -13.61 -6.77 6.99
C LYS A 164 -13.77 -8.20 7.50
N PRO A 165 -13.88 -8.39 8.83
CA PRO A 165 -13.91 -9.72 9.42
C PRO A 165 -15.25 -10.40 9.15
N SER A 166 -15.16 -11.63 8.66
CA SER A 166 -16.25 -12.57 8.45
C SER A 166 -16.84 -13.03 9.78
N VAL A 167 -18.17 -12.91 9.91
CA VAL A 167 -18.99 -13.62 10.89
C VAL A 167 -20.14 -14.26 10.12
N ASP A 168 -20.26 -15.58 10.25
CA ASP A 168 -21.27 -16.46 9.64
C ASP A 168 -22.70 -16.24 10.21
N ILE A 169 -23.72 -16.86 9.55
CA ILE A 169 -25.10 -17.27 9.98
C ILE A 169 -26.24 -16.59 9.14
N PRO A 170 -27.40 -17.25 8.77
CA PRO A 170 -27.64 -17.92 7.47
C PRO A 170 -28.91 -17.43 6.67
N ASP A 171 -29.02 -17.90 5.43
CA ASP A 171 -30.19 -18.14 4.52
C ASP A 171 -31.45 -17.21 4.41
N LEU A 172 -31.61 -16.67 3.18
CA LEU A 172 -32.83 -16.49 2.31
C LEU A 172 -33.95 -15.45 2.66
N PRO A 173 -34.82 -14.95 1.72
CA PRO A 173 -34.75 -14.74 0.26
C PRO A 173 -34.86 -13.26 -0.22
N SER A 174 -34.39 -13.04 -1.45
CA SER A 174 -34.91 -12.20 -2.55
C SER A 174 -35.46 -10.76 -2.37
N SER A 175 -34.99 -9.92 -3.31
CA SER A 175 -35.60 -8.71 -3.91
C SER A 175 -35.67 -7.44 -3.06
N SER A 176 -34.80 -6.48 -3.37
CA SER A 176 -35.19 -5.23 -4.04
C SER A 176 -33.98 -4.30 -4.25
N SER A 177 -33.88 -3.79 -5.47
CA SER A 177 -33.07 -2.66 -5.88
C SER A 177 -33.26 -1.47 -4.95
N SER A 178 -32.18 -0.94 -4.38
CA SER A 178 -32.18 0.44 -3.90
C SER A 178 -30.84 1.12 -4.16
N SER A 179 -30.96 2.17 -4.97
CA SER A 179 -30.01 3.23 -5.25
C SER A 179 -29.35 3.75 -3.97
N PHE A 180 -28.01 3.67 -3.89
CA PHE A 180 -27.27 4.38 -2.85
C PHE A 180 -27.17 5.87 -3.20
N SER A 181 -28.18 6.62 -2.77
CA SER A 181 -28.03 8.06 -2.50
C SER A 181 -27.09 8.22 -1.31
N VAL A 182 -25.95 8.88 -1.51
CA VAL A 182 -25.01 9.21 -0.44
C VAL A 182 -25.66 10.27 0.46
N SER A 183 -26.28 9.82 1.54
CA SER A 183 -26.85 10.69 2.57
C SER A 183 -25.78 11.08 3.62
N PRO A 184 -25.88 12.28 4.24
CA PRO A 184 -24.90 12.85 5.19
C PRO A 184 -24.58 11.97 6.42
N THR A 185 -25.43 10.98 6.70
CA THR A 185 -25.27 10.01 7.78
C THR A 185 -24.04 9.11 7.59
N TYR A 186 -23.69 8.73 6.35
CA TYR A 186 -22.52 7.90 6.09
C TYR A 186 -21.22 8.63 6.50
N SER A 187 -21.10 9.90 6.13
CA SER A 187 -19.95 10.74 6.49
C SER A 187 -19.82 10.94 8.00
N MET A 188 -20.93 11.08 8.74
CA MET A 188 -20.89 11.22 10.20
C MET A 188 -20.40 9.95 10.90
N THR A 189 -20.83 8.77 10.45
CA THR A 189 -20.40 7.49 11.05
C THR A 189 -18.92 7.21 10.85
N VAL A 190 -18.36 7.57 9.68
CA VAL A 190 -16.93 7.40 9.39
C VAL A 190 -16.08 8.31 10.28
N ILE A 191 -16.46 9.58 10.46
CA ILE A 191 -15.73 10.52 11.30
C ILE A 191 -15.71 10.08 12.77
N ILE A 192 -16.86 9.63 13.30
CA ILE A 192 -16.97 9.13 14.68
C ILE A 192 -16.10 7.87 14.88
N SER A 193 -16.09 6.96 13.89
CA SER A 193 -15.27 5.76 13.93
C SER A 193 -13.77 6.10 14.00
N ILE A 194 -13.31 7.09 13.23
CA ILE A 194 -11.90 7.50 13.22
C ILE A 194 -11.52 8.10 14.58
N MET A 195 -12.34 9.02 15.12
CA MET A 195 -12.07 9.65 16.42
C MET A 195 -12.09 8.66 17.58
N SER A 196 -13.02 7.70 17.58
CA SER A 196 -13.08 6.65 18.60
C SER A 196 -11.84 5.75 18.56
N SER A 197 -11.43 5.34 17.36
CA SER A 197 -10.24 4.48 17.20
C SER A 197 -8.96 5.15 17.69
N PHE A 198 -8.80 6.45 17.42
CA PHE A 198 -7.66 7.23 17.88
C PHE A 198 -7.64 7.37 19.40
N ALA A 199 -8.81 7.62 20.02
CA ALA A 199 -8.92 7.70 21.47
C ALA A 199 -8.48 6.39 22.13
N ILE A 200 -8.93 5.24 21.62
CA ILE A 200 -8.54 3.91 22.14
C ILE A 200 -7.03 3.71 22.02
N PHE A 201 -6.42 4.06 20.88
CA PHE A 201 -4.98 3.95 20.70
C PHE A 201 -4.20 4.80 21.72
N VAL A 202 -4.64 6.03 21.97
CA VAL A 202 -4.04 6.90 22.99
C VAL A 202 -4.20 6.29 24.40
N PHE A 203 -5.36 5.74 24.74
CA PHE A 203 -5.55 5.08 26.04
C PHE A 203 -4.66 3.84 26.19
N LEU A 204 -4.53 3.01 25.16
CA LEU A 204 -3.67 1.83 25.18
C LEU A 204 -2.20 2.20 25.33
N THR A 205 -1.74 3.23 24.62
CA THR A 205 -0.35 3.71 24.73
C THR A 205 -0.07 4.27 26.14
N VAL A 206 -0.96 5.10 26.70
CA VAL A 206 -0.82 5.61 28.08
C VAL A 206 -0.82 4.48 29.11
N THR A 207 -1.73 3.51 28.97
CA THR A 207 -1.82 2.36 29.88
C THR A 207 -0.55 1.50 29.81
N THR A 208 -0.05 1.25 28.60
CA THR A 208 1.20 0.51 28.38
C THR A 208 2.39 1.25 29.00
N LEU A 209 2.50 2.56 28.80
CA LEU A 209 3.55 3.38 29.42
C LEU A 209 3.46 3.36 30.95
N TYR A 210 2.25 3.46 31.50
CA TYR A 210 2.03 3.37 32.95
C TYR A 210 2.46 1.99 33.50
N CYS A 211 2.05 0.90 32.84
CA CYS A 211 2.47 -0.46 33.19
C CYS A 211 3.98 -0.65 33.10
N CYS A 212 4.63 -0.11 32.05
CA CYS A 212 6.07 -0.16 31.88
C CYS A 212 6.80 0.61 32.98
N ARG A 213 6.34 1.82 33.33
CA ARG A 213 6.90 2.61 34.43
C ARG A 213 6.74 1.88 35.76
N ARG A 214 5.56 1.29 36.01
CA ARG A 214 5.28 0.52 37.24
C ARG A 214 6.13 -0.74 37.33
N ARG A 215 6.27 -1.50 36.23
CA ARG A 215 7.18 -2.66 36.17
C ARG A 215 8.64 -2.25 36.39
N LYS A 216 9.07 -1.11 35.83
CA LYS A 216 10.43 -0.59 36.04
C LYS A 216 10.67 -0.24 37.52
N GLN A 217 9.70 0.44 38.16
CA GLN A 217 9.74 0.72 39.60
C GLN A 217 9.79 -0.57 40.43
N TRP A 218 9.00 -1.59 40.09
CA TRP A 218 9.00 -2.89 40.77
C TRP A 218 10.33 -3.64 40.61
N LYS A 219 10.92 -3.62 39.40
CA LYS A 219 12.24 -4.22 39.16
C LYS A 219 13.33 -3.52 39.97
N ASN A 220 13.28 -2.20 40.07
CA ASN A 220 14.24 -1.43 40.90
C ASN A 220 14.08 -1.78 42.38
N LYS A 221 12.85 -1.82 42.90
CA LYS A 221 12.58 -2.21 44.31
C LYS A 221 13.03 -3.65 44.63
N LYS A 222 12.90 -4.57 43.67
CA LYS A 222 13.40 -5.96 43.80
C LYS A 222 14.93 -6.06 43.75
N ARG A 223 15.59 -5.16 43.01
CA ARG A 223 17.07 -5.08 42.94
C ARG A 223 17.67 -4.46 44.20
N GLU A 224 17.02 -3.46 44.79
CA GLU A 224 17.40 -2.87 46.09
C GLU A 224 17.24 -3.87 47.23
N SER A 225 16.12 -4.61 47.28
CA SER A 225 15.91 -5.65 48.31
C SER A 225 16.89 -6.82 48.16
N ALA A 226 17.22 -7.27 46.94
CA ALA A 226 18.26 -8.28 46.72
C ALA A 226 19.67 -7.79 47.10
N ALA A 227 19.99 -6.52 46.84
CA ALA A 227 21.25 -5.91 47.28
C ALA A 227 21.34 -5.79 48.80
N VAL A 228 20.24 -5.45 49.48
CA VAL A 228 20.15 -5.40 50.95
C VAL A 228 20.15 -6.79 51.59
N THR A 229 19.66 -7.82 50.90
CA THR A 229 19.70 -9.22 51.41
C THR A 229 21.11 -9.82 51.28
N LEU A 230 21.87 -9.44 50.23
CA LEU A 230 23.27 -9.85 50.08
C LEU A 230 24.23 -9.20 51.08
N THR A 231 23.86 -8.07 51.67
CA THR A 231 24.66 -7.39 52.71
C THR A 231 24.22 -7.70 54.14
N THR A 232 23.15 -8.47 54.33
CA THR A 232 22.59 -8.77 55.67
C THR A 232 22.60 -10.26 56.05
N LEU A 233 23.20 -11.16 55.26
CA LEU A 233 23.44 -12.52 55.74
C LEU A 233 24.70 -12.54 56.63
N PRO A 234 24.57 -12.67 57.95
CA PRO A 234 25.71 -12.68 58.84
C PRO A 234 26.30 -14.10 58.84
N SER A 235 27.57 -14.21 58.47
CA SER A 235 28.53 -15.09 59.16
C SER A 235 28.00 -16.44 59.68
N GLU A 236 27.62 -17.35 58.78
CA GLU A 236 27.72 -18.79 59.08
C GLU A 236 29.15 -19.24 58.73
N LEU A 237 29.97 -19.21 59.78
CA LEU A 237 31.01 -20.19 60.08
C LEU A 237 32.06 -20.47 59.00
N LEU A 238 32.98 -19.51 58.96
CA LEU A 238 34.42 -19.61 58.70
C LEU A 238 35.06 -20.84 59.41
N LEU A 239 34.82 -22.06 58.93
CA LEU A 239 35.48 -23.29 59.40
C LEU A 239 36.44 -23.91 58.37
N ASP A 240 36.47 -23.37 57.14
CA ASP A 240 37.22 -23.95 56.02
C ASP A 240 38.57 -23.26 55.73
N ARG A 241 39.10 -22.49 56.71
CA ARG A 241 40.37 -21.74 56.58
C ARG A 241 41.26 -21.79 57.82
N LEU A 242 41.15 -22.83 58.66
CA LEU A 242 42.25 -23.14 59.59
C LEU A 242 43.26 -24.07 58.92
N HIS A 243 44.54 -23.69 58.99
CA HIS A 243 45.66 -24.52 58.55
C HIS A 243 45.61 -25.90 59.26
N PRO A 244 45.85 -27.01 58.56
CA PRO A 244 46.00 -28.31 59.21
C PRO A 244 47.18 -28.26 60.18
N ASN A 245 46.94 -28.53 61.47
CA ASN A 245 48.00 -28.71 62.46
C ASN A 245 48.57 -30.13 62.31
N PRO A 246 49.84 -30.30 61.89
CA PRO A 246 50.44 -31.61 61.61
C PRO A 246 50.66 -32.49 62.86
N MET A 247 50.37 -31.98 64.07
CA MET A 247 50.49 -32.72 65.34
C MET A 247 49.48 -33.86 65.52
N TYR A 248 48.41 -33.95 64.71
CA TYR A 248 47.44 -35.06 64.81
C TYR A 248 47.73 -36.24 63.86
N GLN A 249 48.81 -36.19 63.07
CA GLN A 249 49.20 -37.27 62.15
C GLN A 249 50.11 -38.35 62.79
N ARG A 250 50.31 -38.30 64.10
CA ARG A 250 50.98 -39.36 64.87
C ARG A 250 50.16 -39.76 66.09
N MET A 251 49.13 -40.57 65.87
CA MET A 251 48.64 -41.47 66.92
C MET A 251 48.18 -42.79 66.29
N PRO A 252 48.91 -43.90 66.50
CA PRO A 252 48.48 -45.21 66.03
C PRO A 252 47.28 -45.68 66.85
N LEU A 253 46.25 -46.11 66.15
CA LEU A 253 45.04 -46.75 66.67
C LEU A 253 45.42 -48.02 67.44
N LEU A 254 45.33 -47.98 68.77
CA LEU A 254 45.19 -49.19 69.58
C LEU A 254 43.76 -49.73 69.38
N LEU A 255 43.64 -50.58 68.37
CA LEU A 255 42.47 -51.39 68.05
C LEU A 255 41.98 -52.15 69.29
N ASN A 256 40.71 -52.00 69.66
CA ASN A 256 40.05 -52.89 70.63
C ASN A 256 39.34 -54.02 69.86
N PRO A 257 39.81 -55.27 69.93
CA PRO A 257 39.32 -56.38 69.10
C PRO A 257 37.93 -56.92 69.51
N LYS A 258 37.23 -56.32 70.48
CA LYS A 258 35.93 -56.81 70.99
C LYS A 258 34.69 -56.23 70.33
N LEU A 259 34.83 -55.41 69.28
CA LEU A 259 33.68 -54.84 68.56
C LEU A 259 33.54 -55.33 67.10
N LEU A 260 34.29 -56.37 66.70
CA LEU A 260 34.16 -57.00 65.38
C LEU A 260 33.21 -58.22 65.34
N SER A 261 32.55 -58.58 66.45
CA SER A 261 31.56 -59.67 66.45
C SER A 261 30.14 -59.11 66.41
N LEU A 262 29.70 -58.74 65.22
CA LEU A 262 28.30 -58.85 64.77
C LEU A 262 28.31 -58.60 63.26
N GLU A 263 28.99 -59.52 62.57
CA GLU A 263 28.90 -59.73 61.13
C GLU A 263 27.92 -60.91 60.94
N TYR A 264 26.79 -60.59 60.29
CA TYR A 264 25.94 -61.46 59.46
C TYR A 264 24.91 -62.41 60.11
N PRO A 265 23.81 -62.73 59.39
CA PRO A 265 23.51 -62.49 57.96
C PRO A 265 22.64 -61.28 57.62
#